data_AF-A0A7S2EYI2-F1
#
_entry.id   AF-A0A7S2EYI2-F1
#
_cell.length_a   1.000
_cell.length_b   1.000
_cell.length_c   1.000
_cell.angle_alpha   90.00
_cell.angle_beta   90.00
_cell.angle_gamma   90.00
#
_symmetry.space_group_name_H-M   'P 1'
#
loop_
_entity.id
_entity.type
_entity.pdbx_description
1 polymer ?
#
loop_
_entity_poly.entity_id
_entity_poly.type
_entity_poly.pdbx_seq_one_letter_code
_entity_poly.pdbx_strand_id
1 'polypeptide(L)'
;SPGRGGDAGGALELLPGSHRPDGPNGAPDLIKAGMTRSEGVVSVLVPPGTATVYSSRLWHRGGANAAAAEEEGKGDGDRDGEDEDEDEDDESKSRMFCFL
;
A
#
# COMPACT_ATOMS: atom_id res chain seq x y z
N SER A 1 24.37 -19.38 -6.55
CA SER A 1 23.55 -18.69 -5.54
C SER A 1 22.22 -18.31 -6.18
N PRO A 2 21.07 -18.85 -5.76
CA PRO A 2 19.80 -18.46 -6.36
C PRO A 2 19.29 -17.14 -5.74
N GLY A 3 19.00 -16.18 -6.62
CA GLY A 3 17.84 -15.27 -6.54
C GLY A 3 17.72 -14.31 -5.36
N ARG A 4 18.43 -13.19 -5.40
CA ARG A 4 18.10 -11.98 -4.63
C ARG A 4 16.99 -11.25 -5.40
N GLY A 5 15.71 -11.45 -5.07
CA GLY A 5 14.64 -10.80 -5.85
C GLY A 5 13.18 -11.08 -5.46
N GLY A 6 12.88 -11.36 -4.19
CA GLY A 6 11.51 -11.69 -3.75
C GLY A 6 10.70 -10.54 -3.15
N ASP A 7 11.28 -9.74 -2.23
CA ASP A 7 10.44 -9.24 -1.13
C ASP A 7 10.50 -7.72 -0.84
N ALA A 8 11.06 -6.87 -1.71
CA ALA A 8 11.46 -5.52 -1.26
C ALA A 8 10.71 -4.30 -1.82
N GLY A 9 9.71 -4.44 -2.71
CA GLY A 9 9.30 -3.32 -3.57
C GLY A 9 7.81 -3.09 -3.77
N GLY A 10 7.04 -2.76 -2.72
CA GLY A 10 5.67 -2.26 -2.91
C GLY A 10 4.72 -3.26 -3.57
N ALA A 11 4.90 -4.55 -3.27
CA ALA A 11 4.11 -5.63 -3.87
C ALA A 11 2.61 -5.46 -3.57
N LEU A 12 1.75 -5.97 -4.46
CA LEU A 12 0.30 -5.98 -4.23
C LEU A 12 -0.02 -6.93 -3.07
N GLU A 13 -0.73 -6.47 -2.06
CA GLU A 13 -1.15 -7.28 -0.92
C GLU A 13 -2.65 -7.55 -0.99
N LEU A 14 -3.05 -8.83 -0.95
CA LEU A 14 -4.44 -9.28 -1.12
C LEU A 14 -4.93 -9.99 0.14
N LEU A 15 -6.22 -9.85 0.47
CA LEU A 15 -6.88 -10.71 1.45
C LEU A 15 -7.74 -11.76 0.71
N PRO A 16 -7.28 -13.02 0.56
CA PRO A 16 -7.95 -14.01 -0.27
C PRO A 16 -9.38 -14.30 0.21
N GLY A 17 -10.32 -14.42 -0.73
CA GLY A 17 -11.72 -14.76 -0.42
C GLY A 17 -12.56 -13.64 0.21
N SER A 18 -11.98 -12.46 0.45
CA SER A 18 -12.69 -11.30 1.04
C SER A 18 -13.81 -10.71 0.17
N HIS A 19 -13.83 -11.03 -1.12
CA HIS A 19 -14.90 -10.64 -2.04
C HIS A 19 -16.20 -11.43 -1.83
N ARG A 20 -16.17 -12.50 -1.03
CA ARG A 20 -17.31 -13.36 -0.72
C ARG A 20 -17.77 -13.09 0.70
N PRO A 21 -18.97 -12.53 0.95
CA PRO A 21 -19.47 -12.30 2.30
C PRO A 21 -19.58 -13.57 3.14
N ASP A 22 -19.83 -14.71 2.50
CA ASP A 22 -19.90 -16.05 3.08
C ASP A 22 -18.53 -16.77 3.12
N GLY A 23 -17.48 -16.11 2.62
CA GLY A 23 -16.13 -16.65 2.55
C GLY A 23 -15.37 -16.51 3.88
N PRO A 24 -14.23 -17.22 4.00
CA PRO A 24 -13.44 -17.25 5.23
C PRO A 24 -12.95 -15.87 5.67
N ASN A 25 -12.77 -14.93 4.73
CA ASN A 25 -12.35 -13.55 5.00
C ASN A 25 -13.42 -12.52 4.58
N GLY A 26 -14.67 -12.97 4.41
CA GLY A 26 -15.78 -12.12 3.96
C GLY A 26 -16.39 -11.25 5.04
N ALA A 27 -16.20 -11.64 6.30
CA ALA A 27 -16.76 -10.95 7.45
C ALA A 27 -16.06 -9.59 7.66
N PRO A 28 -16.80 -8.51 7.95
CA PRO A 28 -16.22 -7.17 8.14
C PRO A 28 -15.09 -7.11 9.16
N ASP A 29 -15.18 -7.86 10.26
CA ASP A 29 -14.16 -7.86 11.31
C ASP A 29 -12.87 -8.55 10.87
N LEU A 30 -12.98 -9.61 10.05
CA LEU A 30 -11.82 -10.30 9.48
C LEU A 30 -11.15 -9.45 8.40
N ILE A 31 -11.94 -8.71 7.62
CA ILE A 31 -11.42 -7.73 6.66
C ILE A 31 -10.63 -6.65 7.41
N LYS A 32 -11.20 -6.06 8.46
CA LYS A 32 -10.51 -5.06 9.28
C LYS A 32 -9.23 -5.62 9.90
N ALA A 33 -9.27 -6.84 10.44
CA ALA A 33 -8.10 -7.51 11.01
C ALA A 33 -7.00 -7.72 9.94
N GLY A 34 -7.36 -8.21 8.75
CA GLY A 34 -6.42 -8.35 7.65
C GLY A 34 -5.82 -7.01 7.20
N MET A 35 -6.64 -5.96 7.10
CA MET A 35 -6.15 -4.64 6.64
C MET A 35 -5.33 -3.88 7.68
N THR A 36 -5.48 -4.17 8.97
CA THR A 36 -4.75 -3.46 10.05
C THR A 36 -3.57 -4.26 10.60
N ARG A 37 -3.71 -5.57 10.71
CA ARG A 37 -2.71 -6.48 11.32
C ARG A 37 -2.04 -7.40 10.30
N SER A 38 -2.43 -7.29 9.03
CA SER A 38 -1.92 -8.16 7.95
C SER A 38 -2.27 -9.64 8.13
N GLU A 39 -3.24 -9.97 8.99
CA GLU A 39 -3.67 -11.35 9.23
C GLU A 39 -4.33 -11.93 7.96
N GLY A 40 -3.78 -13.03 7.45
CA GLY A 40 -4.30 -13.69 6.24
C GLY A 40 -4.07 -12.92 4.94
N VAL A 41 -3.33 -11.82 4.97
CA VAL A 41 -2.92 -11.06 3.78
C VAL A 41 -1.76 -11.77 3.08
N VAL A 42 -1.80 -11.80 1.75
CA VAL A 42 -0.80 -12.44 0.90
C VAL A 42 -0.21 -11.41 -0.05
N SER A 43 1.12 -11.29 -0.06
CA SER A 43 1.84 -10.47 -1.03
C SER A 43 1.94 -11.20 -2.36
N VAL A 44 1.62 -10.50 -3.45
CA VAL A 44 1.65 -10.99 -4.82
C VAL A 44 2.73 -10.25 -5.58
N LEU A 45 3.80 -10.96 -5.89
CA LEU A 45 4.82 -10.49 -6.82
C LEU A 45 4.29 -10.66 -8.25
N VAL A 46 4.36 -9.58 -9.04
CA VAL A 46 3.92 -9.59 -10.44
C VAL A 46 5.15 -9.45 -11.35
N PRO A 47 5.63 -10.56 -11.95
CA PRO A 47 6.76 -10.50 -12.87
C PRO A 47 6.46 -9.62 -14.11
N PRO A 48 7.48 -8.99 -14.71
CA PRO A 48 7.33 -8.25 -15.96
C PRO A 48 6.67 -9.09 -17.06
N GLY A 49 5.73 -8.50 -17.80
CA GLY A 49 4.99 -9.18 -18.86
C GLY A 49 3.83 -10.05 -18.37
N THR A 50 3.53 -10.04 -17.07
CA THR A 50 2.37 -10.72 -16.49
C THR A 50 1.37 -9.72 -15.91
N ALA A 51 0.16 -10.19 -15.64
CA ALA A 51 -0.88 -9.40 -14.99
C ALA A 51 -1.54 -10.22 -13.88
N THR A 52 -1.87 -9.56 -12.77
CA THR A 52 -2.72 -10.14 -11.73
C THR A 52 -4.15 -9.64 -11.93
N VAL A 53 -5.10 -10.55 -12.02
CA VAL A 53 -6.53 -10.25 -12.18
C VAL A 53 -7.25 -10.70 -10.92
N TYR A 54 -8.07 -9.83 -10.34
CA TYR A 54 -8.86 -10.12 -9.15
C TYR A 54 -10.25 -9.47 -9.24
N SER A 55 -11.16 -9.96 -8.40
CA SER A 55 -12.53 -9.43 -8.31
C SER A 55 -12.52 -7.98 -7.83
N SER A 56 -13.42 -7.14 -8.36
CA SER A 56 -13.58 -5.75 -7.92
C SER A 56 -13.93 -5.60 -6.43
N ARG A 57 -14.46 -6.66 -5.80
CA ARG A 57 -14.79 -6.68 -4.36
C ARG A 57 -13.68 -7.29 -3.50
N LEU A 58 -12.57 -7.71 -4.09
CA LEU A 58 -11.45 -8.28 -3.33
C LEU A 58 -10.72 -7.16 -2.61
N TRP A 59 -10.59 -7.30 -1.29
CA TRP A 59 -9.80 -6.39 -0.48
C TRP A 59 -8.32 -6.55 -0.78
N HIS A 60 -7.67 -5.41 -1.04
CA HIS A 60 -6.27 -5.32 -1.39
C HIS A 60 -5.68 -3.97 -0.98
N ARG A 61 -4.36 -3.90 -0.88
CA ARG A 61 -3.60 -2.66 -0.65
C ARG A 61 -2.24 -2.73 -1.33
N GLY A 62 -1.59 -1.58 -1.48
CA GLY A 62 -0.18 -1.53 -1.84
C GLY A 62 0.68 -1.91 -0.63
N GLY A 63 1.64 -2.82 -0.82
CA GLY A 63 2.66 -3.11 0.17
C GLY A 63 3.65 -1.95 0.33
N ALA A 64 4.41 -1.96 1.42
CA ALA A 64 5.46 -0.97 1.63
C ALA A 64 6.60 -1.15 0.62
N ASN A 65 7.12 -0.04 0.09
CA ASN A 65 8.33 -0.04 -0.71
C ASN A 65 9.52 0.37 0.18
N ALA A 66 10.22 -0.62 0.73
CA ALA A 66 11.35 -0.38 1.63
C ALA A 66 12.49 0.39 0.94
N ALA A 67 12.62 0.27 -0.38
CA ALA A 67 13.66 0.99 -1.14
C ALA A 67 13.38 2.50 -1.30
N ALA A 68 12.15 2.97 -1.08
CA ALA A 68 11.81 4.39 -1.15
C ALA A 68 12.10 5.14 0.14
N ALA A 69 12.14 4.46 1.29
CA ALA A 69 12.33 5.06 2.60
C ALA A 69 13.79 5.46 2.90
N GLU A 70 14.77 4.98 2.11
CA GLU A 70 16.19 5.29 2.31
C GLU A 70 16.62 6.61 1.62
N GLU A 71 15.80 7.20 0.74
CA GLU A 71 16.14 8.43 0.00
C GLU A 71 15.72 9.73 0.72
N GLU A 72 14.79 9.69 1.68
CA GLU A 72 14.34 10.91 2.40
C GLU A 72 15.24 11.33 3.57
N GLY A 73 16.32 10.59 3.84
CA GLY A 73 17.19 10.79 5.02
C GLY A 73 18.40 11.70 4.84
N LYS A 74 18.50 12.50 3.77
CA LYS A 74 19.71 13.30 3.49
C LYS A 74 19.40 14.74 3.07
N GLY A 75 18.77 15.47 3.98
CA GLY A 75 18.55 16.91 3.88
C GLY A 75 19.02 17.61 5.15
N ASP A 76 20.30 17.48 5.51
CA ASP A 76 20.90 18.35 6.52
C ASP A 76 20.97 19.76 5.90
N GLY A 77 20.00 20.58 6.30
CA GLY A 77 19.78 21.92 5.82
C GLY A 77 20.77 22.91 6.40
N ASP A 78 21.53 23.53 5.51
CA ASP A 78 21.97 24.91 5.65
C ASP A 78 21.17 25.74 4.63
N ARG A 79 20.01 26.26 5.06
CA ARG A 79 19.33 27.37 4.40
C ARG A 79 18.85 28.35 5.45
N ASP A 80 19.76 29.25 5.79
CA ASP A 80 19.52 30.61 6.25
C ASP A 80 18.78 31.38 5.14
N GLY A 81 17.46 31.43 5.23
CA GLY A 81 16.62 32.18 4.30
C GLY A 81 15.26 32.41 4.92
N GLU A 82 15.16 33.49 5.69
CA GLU A 82 13.90 34.11 6.05
C GLU A 82 13.25 34.62 4.76
N ASP A 83 12.14 34.04 4.34
CA ASP A 83 11.18 34.68 3.44
C ASP A 83 9.78 34.17 3.82
N GLU A 84 9.03 35.07 4.43
CA GLU A 84 7.62 34.93 4.79
C GLU A 84 6.79 35.06 3.50
N ASP A 85 6.23 33.97 3.00
CA ASP A 85 5.14 34.02 2.02
C ASP A 85 4.02 33.08 2.50
N GLU A 86 2.94 33.70 2.97
CA GLU A 86 1.65 33.08 3.26
C GLU A 86 0.98 32.67 1.94
N ASP A 87 0.94 31.38 1.63
CA ASP A 87 0.04 30.85 0.60
C ASP A 87 -0.93 29.82 1.22
N GLU A 88 -2.20 30.17 1.09
CA GLU A 88 -3.40 29.43 1.48
C GLU A 88 -3.53 28.08 0.76
N ASP A 89 -4.15 27.13 1.47
CA ASP A 89 -4.93 25.99 0.97
C ASP A 89 -4.25 24.96 0.05
N ASP A 90 -3.65 23.94 0.67
CA ASP A 90 -3.63 22.58 0.10
C ASP A 90 -4.30 21.59 1.06
N GLU A 91 -5.64 21.59 1.04
CA GLU A 91 -6.40 20.44 1.53
C GLU A 91 -6.19 19.29 0.53
N SER A 92 -5.04 18.63 0.66
CA SER A 92 -4.78 17.31 0.12
C SER A 92 -5.77 16.33 0.73
N LYS A 93 -7.01 16.35 0.22
CA LYS A 93 -7.99 15.29 0.41
C LYS A 93 -7.36 14.02 -0.16
N SER A 94 -6.75 13.25 0.74
CA SER A 94 -6.46 11.84 0.54
C SER A 94 -7.70 11.24 -0.10
N ARG A 95 -7.60 10.92 -1.40
CA ARG A 95 -8.67 10.26 -2.15
C ARG A 95 -8.73 8.84 -1.63
N MET A 96 -9.41 8.67 -0.51
CA MET A 96 -9.81 7.39 0.00
C MET A 96 -10.93 6.90 -0.92
N PHE A 97 -10.55 6.12 -1.93
CA PHE A 97 -11.50 5.44 -2.79
C PHE A 97 -12.07 4.25 -2.03
N CYS A 98 -13.23 4.45 -1.41
CA CYS A 98 -14.12 3.37 -1.00
C CYS A 98 -15.25 3.28 -2.03
N PHE A 99 -15.29 2.20 -2.81
CA PHE A 99 -16.48 1.83 -3.58
C PHE A 99 -17.36 0.94 -2.69
N LEU A 100 -18.62 1.37 -2.51
CA LEU A 100 -19.68 0.67 -1.76
C LEU A 100 -20.06 -0.67 -2.39
#